data_AF-A0A3A4ZNA0-F1
#
_entry.id   AF-A0A3A4ZNA0-F1
#
_cell.length_a   1.000
_cell.length_b   1.000
_cell.length_c   1.000
_cell.angle_alpha   90.00
_cell.angle_beta   90.00
_cell.angle_gamma   90.00
#
_symmetry.space_group_name_H-M   'P 1'
#
loop_
_entity.id
_entity.type
_entity.pdbx_description
1 polymer ?
#
loop_
_entity_poly.entity_id
_entity_poly.type
_entity_poly.pdbx_seq_one_letter_code
_entity_poly.pdbx_strand_id
1 'polypeptide(L)'
;MCRYIGLRFAMVLALAWMALPSLLWAEGKTPKPRSFAEHIDKVPPISLNEPFLELLGQADQPLAYTYREAVKLTGHSCGAVAGAWTITRKALEALYPGSIPVRGQIKVTMPGAEDEWYVGVFGEVITFLTGAAPKTGFPGAEFGHAYNRRNLMAYTENPAGTPPPRMIWIFERTDTKAKVGVRYDLNKIRPPITPERTEMGTKVAKGLATPEETSEWQDYWNERARFVFENADTLPGFFVVEKLSY
;
A
#
# COMPACT_ATOMS: atom_id res chain seq x y z
N MET A 1 -6.37 88.82 -46.19
CA MET A 1 -5.11 88.82 -45.42
C MET A 1 -4.81 87.37 -45.06
N CYS A 2 -3.91 86.72 -45.81
CA CYS A 2 -2.50 86.47 -45.46
C CYS A 2 -2.34 85.38 -44.37
N ARG A 3 -1.41 84.42 -44.37
CA ARG A 3 -0.39 83.84 -45.28
C ARG A 3 0.48 82.92 -44.36
N TYR A 4 1.20 81.93 -44.91
CA TYR A 4 2.36 81.17 -44.32
C TYR A 4 2.08 80.14 -43.21
N ILE A 5 2.44 78.85 -43.33
CA ILE A 5 3.78 78.19 -43.39
C ILE A 5 4.58 78.35 -42.08
N GLY A 6 4.96 77.21 -41.47
CA GLY A 6 5.94 77.18 -40.38
C GLY A 6 6.19 75.80 -39.78
N LEU A 7 6.99 74.99 -40.46
CA LEU A 7 7.61 73.76 -39.97
C LEU A 7 8.71 74.10 -38.95
N ARG A 8 8.74 73.53 -37.73
CA ARG A 8 9.99 73.29 -36.97
C ARG A 8 9.91 72.09 -36.02
N PHE A 9 10.86 71.18 -36.25
CA PHE A 9 11.34 70.09 -35.40
C PHE A 9 11.67 70.54 -33.97
N ALA A 10 11.33 69.72 -32.98
CA ALA A 10 12.27 69.11 -32.02
C ALA A 10 11.48 68.54 -30.83
N MET A 11 11.60 67.23 -30.57
CA MET A 11 12.41 66.73 -29.47
C MET A 11 12.01 65.27 -29.20
N VAL A 12 12.95 64.39 -29.50
CA VAL A 12 12.91 62.96 -29.17
C VAL A 12 12.92 62.82 -27.66
N LEU A 13 11.91 62.14 -27.11
CA LEU A 13 11.96 61.57 -25.77
C LEU A 13 11.49 60.12 -25.89
N ALA A 14 12.47 59.26 -26.13
CA ALA A 14 12.31 57.81 -26.05
C ALA A 14 11.99 57.44 -24.59
N LEU A 15 10.79 56.90 -24.36
CA LEU A 15 10.45 56.16 -23.15
C LEU A 15 11.21 54.82 -23.17
N ALA A 16 12.49 54.88 -22.82
CA ALA A 16 13.21 53.71 -22.34
C ALA A 16 12.80 53.51 -20.87
N TRP A 17 11.80 52.67 -20.64
CA TRP A 17 11.51 52.19 -19.29
C TRP A 17 12.69 51.30 -18.87
N MET A 18 13.63 51.93 -18.17
CA MET A 18 14.80 51.29 -17.59
C MET A 18 14.35 50.20 -16.62
N ALA A 19 14.90 49.01 -16.86
CA ALA A 19 14.88 47.89 -15.93
C ALA A 19 15.38 48.34 -14.55
N LEU A 20 14.54 48.15 -13.53
CA LEU A 20 14.97 48.07 -12.15
C LEU A 20 14.86 46.60 -11.71
N PRO A 21 15.93 46.00 -11.16
CA PRO A 21 15.95 44.61 -10.76
C PRO A 21 15.16 44.48 -9.45
N SER A 22 13.93 43.99 -9.53
CA SER A 22 13.24 43.43 -8.37
C SER A 22 13.70 41.98 -8.19
N LEU A 23 14.89 41.83 -7.58
CA LEU A 23 15.14 40.72 -6.67
C LEU A 23 14.13 40.85 -5.51
N LEU A 24 12.89 40.44 -5.76
CA LEU A 24 11.90 40.16 -4.74
C LEU A 24 11.88 38.64 -4.61
N TRP A 25 12.37 38.20 -3.46
CA TRP A 25 12.39 36.85 -2.93
C TRP A 25 11.53 35.85 -3.71
N ALA A 26 12.18 34.96 -4.45
CA ALA A 26 11.68 33.61 -4.59
C ALA A 26 11.69 33.02 -3.18
N GLU A 27 10.62 33.30 -2.42
CA GLU A 27 10.30 32.56 -1.21
C GLU A 27 10.36 31.09 -1.60
N GLY A 28 11.32 30.40 -0.99
CA GLY A 28 11.47 28.97 -1.10
C GLY A 28 10.18 28.29 -0.69
N LYS A 29 9.32 28.01 -1.66
CA LYS A 29 8.45 26.85 -1.60
C LYS A 29 9.29 25.73 -2.20
N THR A 30 9.95 25.02 -1.30
CA THR A 30 10.46 23.68 -1.52
C THR A 30 9.51 22.91 -2.43
N PRO A 31 10.00 22.18 -3.44
CA PRO A 31 9.12 21.38 -4.29
C PRO A 31 8.29 20.48 -3.38
N LYS A 32 6.95 20.61 -3.50
CA LYS A 32 5.98 19.82 -2.74
C LYS A 32 6.42 18.35 -2.84
N PRO A 33 6.61 17.61 -1.73
CA PRO A 33 6.97 16.20 -1.81
C PRO A 33 5.92 15.50 -2.68
N ARG A 34 6.38 14.68 -3.64
CA ARG A 34 5.48 13.86 -4.48
C ARG A 34 4.51 13.15 -3.55
N SER A 35 3.21 13.37 -3.74
CA SER A 35 2.21 12.83 -2.82
C SER A 35 2.39 11.31 -2.70
N PHE A 36 2.31 10.77 -1.48
CA PHE A 36 2.41 9.32 -1.27
C PHE A 36 1.34 8.55 -2.07
N ALA A 37 0.24 9.21 -2.46
CA ALA A 37 -0.75 8.67 -3.38
C ALA A 37 -0.16 8.20 -4.71
N GLU A 38 0.83 8.90 -5.28
CA GLU A 38 1.52 8.44 -6.49
C GLU A 38 2.35 7.17 -6.25
N HIS A 39 2.91 7.01 -5.04
CA HIS A 39 3.64 5.80 -4.69
C HIS A 39 2.69 4.61 -4.58
N ILE A 40 1.51 4.80 -3.99
CA ILE A 40 0.46 3.78 -3.92
C ILE A 40 0.09 3.25 -5.32
N ASP A 41 -0.02 4.14 -6.31
CA ASP A 41 -0.32 3.76 -7.71
C ASP A 41 0.81 2.99 -8.40
N LYS A 42 2.05 3.19 -7.95
CA LYS A 42 3.24 2.60 -8.57
C LYS A 42 3.59 1.23 -8.00
N VAL A 43 2.96 0.79 -6.92
CA VAL A 43 3.14 -0.56 -6.40
C VAL A 43 2.67 -1.55 -7.47
N PRO A 44 3.53 -2.48 -7.93
CA PRO A 44 3.14 -3.44 -8.96
C PRO A 44 1.90 -4.25 -8.57
N PRO A 45 0.92 -4.40 -9.47
CA PRO A 45 -0.27 -5.20 -9.19
C PRO A 45 0.08 -6.68 -9.05
N ILE A 46 -0.78 -7.42 -8.36
CA ILE A 46 -0.73 -8.88 -8.30
C ILE A 46 -1.78 -9.41 -9.28
N SER A 47 -1.34 -10.06 -10.35
CA SER A 47 -2.24 -10.70 -11.32
C SER A 47 -2.68 -12.07 -10.81
N LEU A 48 -3.98 -12.33 -10.86
CA LEU A 48 -4.59 -13.57 -10.37
C LEU A 48 -5.60 -14.10 -11.39
N ASN A 49 -5.64 -15.42 -11.54
CA ASN A 49 -6.80 -16.07 -12.15
C ASN A 49 -7.92 -16.12 -11.11
N GLU A 50 -9.11 -15.67 -11.48
CA GLU A 50 -10.31 -15.68 -10.66
C GLU A 50 -11.42 -16.50 -11.35
N PRO A 51 -11.39 -17.84 -11.20
CA PRO A 51 -12.30 -18.75 -11.90
C PRO A 51 -13.78 -18.49 -11.60
N PHE A 52 -14.12 -17.88 -10.47
CA PHE A 52 -15.52 -17.59 -10.15
C PHE A 52 -16.04 -16.42 -10.98
N LEU A 53 -15.24 -15.37 -11.16
CA LEU A 53 -15.61 -14.26 -12.04
C LEU A 53 -15.63 -14.70 -13.52
N GLU A 54 -14.70 -15.58 -13.92
CA GLU A 54 -14.70 -16.19 -15.25
C GLU A 54 -15.97 -17.00 -15.51
N LEU A 55 -16.38 -17.88 -14.58
CA LEU A 55 -17.63 -18.65 -14.69
C LEU A 55 -18.85 -17.74 -14.91
N LEU A 56 -18.91 -16.63 -14.17
CA LEU A 56 -20.04 -15.72 -14.21
C LEU A 56 -19.98 -14.73 -15.39
N GLY A 57 -18.91 -14.76 -16.20
CA GLY A 57 -18.69 -13.80 -17.29
C GLY A 57 -18.48 -12.37 -16.80
N GLN A 58 -17.94 -12.20 -15.59
CA GLN A 58 -17.83 -10.90 -14.90
C GLN A 58 -16.45 -10.24 -15.02
N ALA A 59 -15.44 -10.95 -15.51
CA ALA A 59 -14.11 -10.40 -15.74
C ALA A 59 -13.31 -11.25 -16.74
N ASP A 60 -12.51 -10.56 -17.56
CA ASP A 60 -11.43 -11.19 -18.32
C ASP A 60 -10.29 -11.63 -17.39
N GLN A 61 -9.54 -12.65 -17.82
CA GLN A 61 -8.44 -13.22 -17.05
C GLN A 61 -7.09 -12.96 -17.75
N PRO A 62 -6.00 -12.77 -16.99
CA PRO A 62 -5.93 -12.64 -15.54
C PRO A 62 -6.41 -11.27 -15.04
N LEU A 63 -6.95 -11.24 -13.83
CA LEU A 63 -7.39 -9.99 -13.19
C LEU A 63 -6.26 -9.37 -12.36
N ALA A 64 -5.99 -8.08 -12.57
CA ALA A 64 -5.00 -7.33 -11.80
C ALA A 64 -5.62 -6.77 -10.52
N TYR A 65 -5.05 -7.13 -9.37
CA TYR A 65 -5.38 -6.55 -8.07
C TYR A 65 -4.35 -5.47 -7.74
N THR A 66 -4.79 -4.30 -7.27
CA THR A 66 -3.92 -3.14 -7.03
C THR A 66 -3.76 -2.81 -5.55
N TYR A 67 -2.60 -2.26 -5.18
CA TYR A 67 -2.35 -1.83 -3.80
C TYR A 67 -3.30 -0.69 -3.39
N ARG A 68 -3.71 0.17 -4.33
CA ARG A 68 -4.71 1.21 -4.09
C ARG A 68 -6.02 0.64 -3.56
N GLU A 69 -6.48 -0.48 -4.10
CA GLU A 69 -7.70 -1.15 -3.64
C GLU A 69 -7.52 -1.69 -2.22
N ALA A 70 -6.37 -2.28 -1.91
CA ALA A 70 -6.05 -2.71 -0.54
C ALA A 70 -6.00 -1.52 0.46
N VAL A 71 -5.48 -0.36 0.03
CA VAL A 71 -5.51 0.88 0.84
C VAL A 71 -6.94 1.37 1.07
N LYS A 72 -7.81 1.29 0.06
CA LYS A 72 -9.23 1.63 0.22
C LYS A 72 -9.94 0.66 1.17
N LEU A 73 -9.66 -0.63 1.05
CA LEU A 73 -10.22 -1.69 1.91
C LEU A 73 -9.86 -1.47 3.38
N THR A 74 -8.61 -1.12 3.65
CA THR A 74 -8.08 -0.98 5.03
C THR A 74 -8.15 0.46 5.57
N GLY A 75 -8.60 1.41 4.75
CA GLY A 75 -8.72 2.84 5.07
C GLY A 75 -7.42 3.64 4.97
N HIS A 76 -6.24 3.01 5.04
CA HIS A 76 -4.95 3.70 4.89
C HIS A 76 -3.81 2.73 4.54
N SER A 77 -2.70 3.28 4.04
CA SER A 77 -1.44 2.54 3.89
C SER A 77 -0.62 2.66 5.17
N CYS A 78 -0.04 1.55 5.63
CA CYS A 78 0.93 1.52 6.71
C CYS A 78 1.88 0.33 6.55
N GLY A 79 2.83 0.18 7.47
CA GLY A 79 3.78 -0.94 7.46
C GLY A 79 3.09 -2.32 7.47
N ALA A 80 1.98 -2.46 8.19
CA ALA A 80 1.24 -3.72 8.22
C ALA A 80 0.53 -4.03 6.89
N VAL A 81 -0.13 -3.04 6.27
CA VAL A 81 -0.85 -3.21 4.99
C VAL A 81 0.14 -3.49 3.85
N ALA A 82 1.24 -2.74 3.76
CA ALA A 82 2.32 -3.01 2.82
C ALA A 82 2.98 -4.37 3.06
N GLY A 83 3.14 -4.74 4.34
CA GLY A 83 3.60 -6.06 4.77
C GLY A 83 2.67 -7.18 4.30
N ALA A 84 1.37 -7.07 4.53
CA ALA A 84 0.36 -8.06 4.12
C ALA A 84 0.36 -8.28 2.60
N TRP A 85 0.42 -7.19 1.84
CA TRP A 85 0.57 -7.23 0.38
C TRP A 85 1.83 -8.01 -0.03
N THR A 86 2.96 -7.67 0.58
CA THR A 86 4.28 -8.26 0.27
C THR A 86 4.37 -9.74 0.68
N ILE A 87 3.85 -10.09 1.86
CA ILE A 87 3.76 -11.47 2.35
C ILE A 87 2.97 -12.32 1.35
N THR A 88 1.81 -11.82 0.93
CA THR A 88 0.94 -12.54 0.01
C THR A 88 1.60 -12.69 -1.36
N ARG A 89 2.19 -11.63 -1.91
CA ARG A 89 2.96 -11.69 -3.17
C ARG A 89 4.02 -12.80 -3.11
N LYS A 90 4.87 -12.77 -2.09
CA LYS A 90 5.97 -13.74 -1.90
C LYS A 90 5.46 -15.17 -1.74
N ALA A 91 4.37 -15.37 -0.99
CA ALA A 91 3.75 -16.68 -0.83
C ALA A 91 3.24 -17.22 -2.17
N LEU A 92 2.53 -16.39 -2.94
CA LEU A 92 1.97 -16.78 -4.23
C LEU A 92 3.06 -17.09 -5.26
N GLU A 93 4.12 -16.27 -5.34
CA GLU A 93 5.29 -16.54 -6.19
C GLU A 93 5.95 -17.89 -5.86
N ALA A 94 6.05 -18.23 -4.57
CA ALA A 94 6.63 -19.50 -4.13
C ALA A 94 5.72 -20.72 -4.40
N LEU A 95 4.39 -20.54 -4.35
CA LEU A 95 3.40 -21.61 -4.56
C LEU A 95 3.05 -21.84 -6.05
N TYR A 96 3.28 -20.85 -6.90
CA TYR A 96 2.95 -20.85 -8.33
C TYR A 96 4.17 -20.48 -9.20
N PRO A 97 5.30 -21.20 -9.12
CA PRO A 97 6.50 -20.85 -9.87
C PRO A 97 6.22 -20.90 -11.38
N GLY A 98 6.37 -19.75 -12.05
CA GLY A 98 6.16 -19.64 -13.50
C GLY A 98 4.70 -19.71 -13.97
N SER A 99 3.73 -19.59 -13.06
CA SER A 99 2.30 -19.63 -13.39
C SER A 99 1.53 -18.53 -12.65
N ILE A 100 0.38 -18.12 -13.18
CA ILE A 100 -0.48 -17.12 -12.52
C ILE A 100 -1.21 -17.81 -11.35
N PRO A 101 -1.14 -17.27 -10.13
CA PRO A 101 -1.84 -17.83 -8.98
C PRO A 101 -3.36 -17.81 -9.14
N VAL A 102 -4.03 -18.79 -8.55
CA VAL A 102 -5.49 -18.93 -8.64
C VAL A 102 -6.14 -18.49 -7.34
N ARG A 103 -6.92 -17.41 -7.40
CA ARG A 103 -7.66 -16.90 -6.25
C ARG A 103 -8.75 -17.91 -5.86
N GLY A 104 -8.82 -18.25 -4.58
CA GLY A 104 -9.73 -19.27 -4.03
C GLY A 104 -9.11 -20.67 -3.89
N GLN A 105 -7.89 -20.88 -4.40
CA GLN A 105 -7.15 -22.14 -4.23
C GLN A 105 -6.10 -22.09 -3.13
N ILE A 106 -6.22 -21.15 -2.20
CA ILE A 106 -5.26 -20.94 -1.12
C ILE A 106 -5.99 -21.01 0.21
N LYS A 107 -5.42 -21.77 1.15
CA LYS A 107 -5.70 -21.70 2.57
C LYS A 107 -4.62 -20.89 3.26
N VAL A 108 -5.00 -20.19 4.33
CA VAL A 108 -4.10 -19.36 5.12
C VAL A 108 -4.27 -19.70 6.60
N THR A 109 -3.17 -19.99 7.28
CA THR A 109 -3.11 -20.05 8.74
C THR A 109 -2.47 -18.77 9.23
N MET A 110 -3.22 -18.01 10.03
CA MET A 110 -2.80 -16.74 10.61
C MET A 110 -1.98 -16.97 11.89
N PRO A 111 -1.02 -16.09 12.20
CA PRO A 111 -0.09 -16.26 13.33
C PRO A 111 -0.69 -15.98 14.72
N GLY A 112 -1.96 -15.57 14.81
CA GLY A 112 -2.59 -15.15 16.05
C GLY A 112 -4.11 -15.01 15.92
N ALA A 113 -4.74 -14.50 16.97
CA ALA A 113 -6.18 -14.28 17.00
C ALA A 113 -6.57 -13.09 16.12
N GLU A 114 -7.81 -13.06 15.64
CA GLU A 114 -8.28 -12.05 14.67
C GLU A 114 -8.19 -10.62 15.22
N ASP A 115 -8.51 -10.44 16.50
CA ASP A 115 -8.49 -9.17 17.24
C ASP A 115 -7.15 -8.87 17.95
N GLU A 116 -6.15 -9.75 17.77
CA GLU A 116 -4.83 -9.58 18.37
C GLU A 116 -4.00 -8.57 17.56
N TRP A 117 -3.71 -7.42 18.17
CA TRP A 117 -2.92 -6.33 17.56
C TRP A 117 -3.48 -5.89 16.21
N TYR A 118 -2.75 -6.18 15.13
CA TYR A 118 -3.15 -5.87 13.76
C TYR A 118 -3.19 -7.15 12.89
N VAL A 119 -3.34 -8.34 13.51
CA VAL A 119 -3.48 -9.62 12.82
C VAL A 119 -4.67 -9.60 11.86
N GLY A 120 -5.82 -9.09 12.27
CA GLY A 120 -6.99 -8.90 11.40
C GLY A 120 -6.72 -7.98 10.21
N VAL A 121 -5.89 -6.93 10.36
CA VAL A 121 -5.51 -6.04 9.24
C VAL A 121 -4.73 -6.80 8.16
N PHE A 122 -3.84 -7.72 8.56
CA PHE A 122 -3.21 -8.62 7.59
C PHE A 122 -4.24 -9.53 6.92
N GLY A 123 -5.16 -10.08 7.71
CA GLY A 123 -6.22 -10.96 7.24
C GLY A 123 -7.09 -10.33 6.16
N GLU A 124 -7.48 -9.06 6.30
CA GLU A 124 -8.27 -8.34 5.28
C GLU A 124 -7.57 -8.29 3.91
N VAL A 125 -6.30 -7.89 3.90
CA VAL A 125 -5.52 -7.79 2.66
C VAL A 125 -5.23 -9.17 2.07
N ILE A 126 -4.90 -10.15 2.91
CA ILE A 126 -4.66 -11.52 2.47
C ILE A 126 -5.96 -12.14 1.90
N THR A 127 -7.11 -11.89 2.52
CA THR A 127 -8.43 -12.34 2.04
C THR A 127 -8.76 -11.70 0.70
N PHE A 128 -8.51 -10.39 0.56
CA PHE A 128 -8.69 -9.66 -0.70
C PHE A 128 -7.94 -10.33 -1.85
N LEU A 129 -6.65 -10.60 -1.66
CA LEU A 129 -5.77 -11.19 -2.68
C LEU A 129 -6.01 -12.69 -2.90
N THR A 130 -6.17 -13.49 -1.86
CA THR A 130 -6.23 -14.96 -2.00
C THR A 130 -7.66 -15.48 -2.12
N GLY A 131 -8.65 -14.70 -1.73
CA GLY A 131 -10.02 -15.15 -1.53
C GLY A 131 -10.18 -16.09 -0.32
N ALA A 132 -9.13 -16.31 0.48
CA ALA A 132 -9.21 -17.13 1.67
C ALA A 132 -9.87 -16.32 2.78
N ALA A 133 -11.17 -16.54 3.04
CA ALA A 133 -11.88 -15.84 4.10
C ALA A 133 -12.04 -16.75 5.34
N PRO A 134 -12.29 -16.16 6.52
CA PRO A 134 -12.68 -16.90 7.71
C PRO A 134 -14.14 -17.37 7.56
N LYS A 135 -14.98 -17.20 8.58
CA LYS A 135 -16.37 -17.67 8.57
C LYS A 135 -17.28 -16.90 7.60
N THR A 136 -16.85 -15.73 7.13
CA THR A 136 -17.63 -14.78 6.33
C THR A 136 -17.58 -15.04 4.82
N GLY A 137 -16.71 -15.94 4.35
CA GLY A 137 -16.55 -16.21 2.92
C GLY A 137 -17.82 -16.73 2.22
N PHE A 138 -17.88 -16.54 0.91
CA PHE A 138 -18.89 -17.14 0.05
C PHE A 138 -18.81 -18.68 0.11
N PRO A 139 -19.91 -19.41 0.38
CA PRO A 139 -19.87 -20.86 0.57
C PRO A 139 -19.95 -21.67 -0.72
N GLY A 140 -20.31 -21.05 -1.84
CA GLY A 140 -20.49 -21.78 -3.10
C GLY A 140 -21.74 -22.67 -3.15
N ALA A 141 -22.73 -22.47 -2.27
CA ALA A 141 -23.87 -23.38 -2.12
C ALA A 141 -24.66 -23.55 -3.43
N GLU A 142 -24.85 -22.46 -4.17
CA GLU A 142 -25.53 -22.42 -5.46
C GLU A 142 -24.74 -23.11 -6.59
N PHE A 143 -23.47 -23.41 -6.35
CA PHE A 143 -22.53 -24.00 -7.31
C PHE A 143 -22.02 -25.36 -6.83
N GLY A 144 -22.80 -26.11 -6.05
CA GLY A 144 -22.41 -27.42 -5.54
C GLY A 144 -21.18 -27.39 -4.63
N HIS A 145 -21.01 -26.30 -3.88
CA HIS A 145 -19.84 -25.98 -3.05
C HIS A 145 -18.54 -25.68 -3.83
N ALA A 146 -18.61 -25.56 -5.17
CA ALA A 146 -17.52 -24.99 -5.96
C ALA A 146 -17.30 -23.51 -5.59
N TYR A 147 -16.09 -23.00 -5.85
CA TYR A 147 -15.71 -21.60 -5.58
C TYR A 147 -15.82 -21.14 -4.12
N ASN A 148 -15.91 -22.08 -3.17
CA ASN A 148 -15.95 -21.78 -1.73
C ASN A 148 -14.75 -20.90 -1.31
N ARG A 149 -15.05 -19.84 -0.57
CA ARG A 149 -14.09 -18.92 0.06
C ARG A 149 -14.12 -19.00 1.59
N ARG A 150 -15.16 -19.62 2.14
CA ARG A 150 -15.39 -19.73 3.58
C ARG A 150 -14.44 -20.75 4.21
N ASN A 151 -13.98 -20.45 5.42
CA ASN A 151 -13.10 -21.29 6.24
C ASN A 151 -11.79 -21.67 5.53
N LEU A 152 -11.31 -20.81 4.63
CA LEU A 152 -10.01 -20.94 4.01
C LEU A 152 -8.94 -20.16 4.77
N MET A 153 -9.33 -19.19 5.61
CA MET A 153 -8.45 -18.53 6.56
C MET A 153 -8.78 -18.97 7.99
N ALA A 154 -7.76 -19.39 8.74
CA ALA A 154 -7.89 -19.79 10.13
C ALA A 154 -7.05 -18.86 11.03
N TYR A 155 -7.70 -18.25 12.00
CA TYR A 155 -7.07 -17.56 13.13
C TYR A 155 -6.95 -18.52 14.32
N THR A 156 -6.03 -18.24 15.24
CA THR A 156 -6.00 -18.96 16.52
C THR A 156 -7.19 -18.51 17.38
N GLU A 157 -7.77 -19.44 18.15
CA GLU A 157 -8.90 -19.11 19.02
C GLU A 157 -8.49 -18.19 20.18
N ASN A 158 -7.29 -18.42 20.71
CA ASN A 158 -6.70 -17.59 21.75
C ASN A 158 -5.58 -16.75 21.15
N PRO A 159 -5.33 -15.53 21.67
CA PRO A 159 -4.16 -14.74 21.32
C PRO A 159 -2.89 -15.57 21.47
N ALA A 160 -1.99 -15.48 20.48
CA ALA A 160 -0.69 -16.14 20.55
C ALA A 160 0.18 -15.54 21.67
N GLY A 161 -0.14 -14.33 22.13
CA GLY A 161 0.59 -13.61 23.18
C GLY A 161 1.98 -13.16 22.73
N THR A 162 2.33 -13.45 21.47
CA THR A 162 3.58 -13.03 20.84
C THR A 162 3.26 -11.75 20.07
N PRO A 163 3.59 -10.58 20.60
CA PRO A 163 3.38 -9.36 19.85
C PRO A 163 4.23 -9.41 18.58
N PRO A 164 3.81 -8.70 17.53
CA PRO A 164 4.71 -8.40 16.42
C PRO A 164 6.05 -7.91 16.98
N PRO A 165 7.17 -8.45 16.46
CA PRO A 165 7.50 -8.12 15.08
C PRO A 165 7.65 -9.30 14.14
N ARG A 166 7.83 -10.53 14.63
CA ARG A 166 8.24 -11.70 13.82
C ARG A 166 7.17 -12.76 13.81
N MET A 167 6.16 -12.53 12.99
CA MET A 167 5.07 -13.48 12.80
C MET A 167 5.27 -14.30 11.53
N ILE A 168 4.65 -15.48 11.46
CA ILE A 168 4.72 -16.39 10.31
C ILE A 168 3.31 -16.68 9.81
N TRP A 169 3.05 -16.39 8.55
CA TRP A 169 1.81 -16.75 7.87
C TRP A 169 2.06 -17.98 7.02
N ILE A 170 1.18 -18.97 7.13
CA ILE A 170 1.31 -20.21 6.37
C ILE A 170 0.27 -20.20 5.26
N PHE A 171 0.72 -20.32 4.02
CA PHE A 171 -0.12 -20.43 2.84
C PHE A 171 -0.04 -21.86 2.33
N GLU A 172 -1.20 -22.47 2.06
CA GLU A 172 -1.32 -23.84 1.56
C GLU A 172 -2.19 -23.86 0.31
N ARG A 173 -1.71 -24.50 -0.75
CA ARG A 173 -2.53 -24.78 -1.94
C ARG A 173 -3.61 -25.81 -1.63
N THR A 174 -4.86 -25.53 -2.01
CA THR A 174 -5.97 -26.47 -1.75
C THR A 174 -5.89 -27.72 -2.62
N ASP A 175 -5.33 -27.61 -3.82
CA ASP A 175 -5.27 -28.65 -4.85
C ASP A 175 -4.05 -29.55 -4.70
N THR A 176 -2.85 -28.99 -4.54
CA THR A 176 -1.58 -29.72 -4.46
C THR A 176 -1.12 -29.95 -3.03
N LYS A 177 -1.71 -29.24 -2.06
CA LYS A 177 -1.29 -29.19 -0.65
C LYS A 177 0.07 -28.53 -0.40
N ALA A 178 0.73 -28.00 -1.43
CA ALA A 178 2.02 -27.34 -1.26
C ALA A 178 1.92 -26.19 -0.26
N LYS A 179 2.89 -26.10 0.67
CA LYS A 179 2.88 -25.12 1.75
C LYS A 179 4.10 -24.23 1.76
N VAL A 180 3.89 -22.98 2.11
CA VAL A 180 4.96 -22.00 2.35
C VAL A 180 4.66 -21.21 3.61
N GLY A 181 5.66 -21.09 4.48
CA GLY A 181 5.66 -20.13 5.58
C GLY A 181 6.33 -18.85 5.11
N VAL A 182 5.72 -17.70 5.38
CA VAL A 182 6.32 -16.39 5.14
C VAL A 182 6.43 -15.67 6.47
N ARG A 183 7.67 -15.46 6.91
CA ARG A 183 7.99 -14.66 8.09
C ARG A 183 8.20 -13.21 7.69
N TYR A 184 7.66 -12.28 8.46
CA TYR A 184 7.86 -10.85 8.31
C TYR A 184 8.37 -10.26 9.63
N ASP A 185 9.41 -9.41 9.59
CA ASP A 185 10.00 -8.75 10.76
C ASP A 185 9.70 -7.24 10.77
N LEU A 186 8.62 -6.83 11.44
CA LEU A 186 8.19 -5.43 11.52
C LEU A 186 9.16 -4.50 12.25
N ASN A 187 10.04 -5.03 13.11
CA ASN A 187 11.04 -4.22 13.81
C ASN A 187 12.12 -3.69 12.86
N LYS A 188 12.22 -4.23 11.65
CA LYS A 188 13.14 -3.73 10.63
C LYS A 188 12.61 -2.52 9.87
N ILE A 189 11.31 -2.21 9.96
CA ILE A 189 10.74 -1.04 9.29
C ILE A 189 11.44 0.23 9.78
N ARG A 190 11.77 1.12 8.85
CA ARG A 190 12.28 2.46 9.14
C ARG A 190 11.35 3.50 8.51
N PRO A 191 11.14 4.65 9.17
CA PRO A 191 11.55 4.96 10.54
C PRO A 191 10.78 4.11 11.61
N PRO A 192 11.36 3.86 12.81
CA PRO A 192 10.71 3.06 13.85
C PRO A 192 9.53 3.80 14.51
N ILE A 193 8.62 3.07 15.18
CA ILE A 193 7.58 3.69 16.04
C ILE A 193 8.28 4.17 17.30
N THR A 194 8.06 5.41 17.69
CA THR A 194 8.51 5.97 18.97
C THR A 194 7.33 6.60 19.70
N PRO A 195 7.37 6.71 21.04
CA PRO A 195 6.32 7.38 21.81
C PRO A 195 6.02 8.79 21.30
N GLU A 196 7.07 9.56 20.95
CA GLU A 196 6.95 10.94 20.44
C GLU A 196 6.20 10.98 19.10
N ARG A 197 6.47 10.03 18.20
CA ARG A 197 5.76 9.93 16.91
C ARG A 197 4.31 9.48 17.06
N THR A 198 4.02 8.64 18.05
CA THR A 198 2.65 8.25 18.41
C THR A 198 1.87 9.43 19.01
N GLU A 199 2.49 10.21 19.89
CA GLU A 199 1.90 11.41 20.47
C GLU A 199 1.62 12.46 19.39
N MET A 200 2.58 12.69 18.48
CA MET A 200 2.40 13.58 17.33
C MET A 200 1.24 13.12 16.44
N GLY A 201 1.10 11.82 16.18
CA GLY A 201 -0.04 11.29 15.43
C GLY A 201 -1.37 11.52 16.11
N THR A 202 -1.40 11.40 17.44
CA THR A 202 -2.58 11.74 18.25
C THR A 202 -2.91 13.22 18.16
N LYS A 203 -1.89 14.09 18.19
CA LYS A 203 -2.05 15.54 18.03
C LYS A 203 -2.63 15.90 16.66
N VAL A 204 -2.12 15.29 15.59
CA VAL A 204 -2.63 15.43 14.22
C VAL A 204 -4.08 14.97 14.12
N ALA A 205 -4.40 13.78 14.64
CA ALA A 205 -5.75 13.22 14.60
C ALA A 205 -6.79 14.08 15.35
N LYS A 206 -6.37 14.78 16.41
CA LYS A 206 -7.22 15.71 17.17
C LYS A 206 -7.33 17.11 16.52
N GLY A 207 -6.65 17.36 15.39
CA GLY A 207 -6.62 18.67 14.75
C GLY A 207 -5.86 19.73 15.57
N LEU A 208 -4.97 19.31 16.46
CA LEU A 208 -4.20 20.20 17.35
C LEU A 208 -2.80 20.50 16.82
N ALA A 209 -2.37 19.82 15.76
CA ALA A 209 -1.05 19.98 15.14
C ALA A 209 -1.04 21.17 14.18
N THR A 210 0.12 21.83 14.04
CA THR A 210 0.30 22.82 12.98
C THR A 210 0.30 22.14 11.60
N PRO A 211 0.13 22.89 10.50
CA PRO A 211 0.27 22.35 9.15
C PRO A 211 1.63 21.67 8.91
N GLU A 212 2.70 22.22 9.46
CA GLU A 212 4.07 21.69 9.35
C GLU A 212 4.21 20.36 10.11
N GLU A 213 3.75 20.31 11.37
CA GLU A 213 3.74 19.07 12.16
C GLU A 213 2.89 17.98 11.50
N THR A 214 1.76 18.37 10.90
CA THR A 214 0.90 17.45 10.14
C THR A 214 1.62 16.88 8.93
N SER A 215 2.28 17.73 8.14
CA SER A 215 3.05 17.29 6.98
C SER A 215 4.20 16.38 7.39
N GLU A 216 4.95 16.74 8.43
CA GLU A 216 6.07 15.93 8.94
C GLU A 216 5.60 14.55 9.39
N TRP A 217 4.49 14.49 10.13
CA TRP A 217 3.94 13.23 10.60
C TRP A 217 3.41 12.36 9.44
N GLN A 218 2.77 12.97 8.44
CA GLN A 218 2.32 12.27 7.23
C GLN A 218 3.49 11.67 6.46
N ASP A 219 4.57 12.43 6.27
CA ASP A 219 5.78 11.93 5.61
C ASP A 219 6.39 10.78 6.41
N TYR A 220 6.55 10.95 7.73
CA TYR A 220 7.00 9.89 8.64
C TYR A 220 6.16 8.61 8.51
N TRP A 221 4.83 8.72 8.54
CA TRP A 221 3.92 7.58 8.50
C TRP A 221 4.01 6.84 7.16
N ASN A 222 4.00 7.59 6.06
CA ASN A 222 4.04 7.07 4.70
C ASN A 222 5.40 6.43 4.37
N GLU A 223 6.49 7.00 4.87
CA GLU A 223 7.84 6.48 4.65
C GLU A 223 8.00 5.05 5.18
N ARG A 224 7.30 4.71 6.26
CA ARG A 224 7.30 3.34 6.79
C ARG A 224 6.74 2.32 5.81
N ALA A 225 5.68 2.67 5.07
CA ALA A 225 5.10 1.78 4.07
C ALA A 225 5.98 1.73 2.80
N ARG A 226 6.54 2.88 2.38
CA ARG A 226 7.53 2.95 1.31
C ARG A 226 8.71 2.04 1.58
N PHE A 227 9.26 2.12 2.79
CA PHE A 227 10.37 1.30 3.23
C PHE A 227 10.08 -0.19 3.06
N VAL A 228 8.85 -0.65 3.34
CA VAL A 228 8.48 -2.05 3.14
C VAL A 228 8.68 -2.47 1.69
N PHE A 229 8.14 -1.71 0.73
CA PHE A 229 8.23 -2.04 -0.69
C PHE A 229 9.65 -1.96 -1.23
N GLU A 230 10.39 -0.91 -0.87
CA GLU A 230 11.75 -0.68 -1.37
C GLU A 230 12.77 -1.71 -0.84
N ASN A 231 12.47 -2.35 0.30
CA ASN A 231 13.38 -3.27 0.97
C ASN A 231 12.88 -4.72 1.00
N ALA A 232 11.71 -5.00 0.43
CA ALA A 232 11.04 -6.31 0.52
C ALA A 232 11.90 -7.48 0.02
N ASP A 233 12.72 -7.23 -1.01
CA ASP A 233 13.51 -8.26 -1.70
C ASP A 233 15.01 -8.17 -1.41
N THR A 234 15.47 -7.08 -0.80
CA THR A 234 16.89 -6.76 -0.65
C THR A 234 17.38 -6.76 0.79
N LEU A 235 16.51 -6.48 1.78
CA LEU A 235 16.92 -6.40 3.19
C LEU A 235 16.90 -7.79 3.85
N PRO A 236 18.08 -8.34 4.24
CA PRO A 236 18.16 -9.70 4.76
C PRO A 236 17.30 -9.90 6.01
N GLY A 237 16.52 -10.99 6.03
CA GLY A 237 15.69 -11.37 7.17
C GLY A 237 14.45 -10.51 7.41
N PHE A 238 14.17 -9.52 6.54
CA PHE A 238 12.96 -8.70 6.61
C PHE A 238 11.71 -9.49 6.22
N PHE A 239 11.79 -10.18 5.07
CA PHE A 239 10.89 -11.25 4.70
C PHE A 239 11.70 -12.52 4.51
N VAL A 240 11.22 -13.64 5.04
CA VAL A 240 11.82 -14.96 4.82
C VAL A 240 10.74 -15.92 4.39
N VAL A 241 10.99 -16.61 3.28
CA VAL A 241 10.06 -17.55 2.65
C VAL A 241 10.63 -18.95 2.81
N GLU A 242 9.89 -19.83 3.47
CA GLU A 242 10.30 -21.20 3.79
C GLU A 242 9.28 -22.17 3.21
N LYS A 243 9.72 -23.08 2.34
CA LYS A 243 8.88 -24.20 1.91
C LYS A 243 8.72 -25.15 3.10
N LEU A 244 7.48 -25.49 3.41
CA LEU A 244 7.18 -26.43 4.51
C LEU A 244 6.93 -27.81 3.92
N SER A 245 7.56 -28.83 4.51
CA SER A 245 7.31 -30.21 4.14
C SER A 245 5.95 -30.69 4.64
N TYR A 246 5.43 -31.71 3.96
CA TYR A 246 4.25 -32.47 4.36
C TYR A 246 4.45 -33.19 5.68
#